data_AF-A0A3M1KX05-F1
#
_entry.id   AF-A0A3M1KX05-F1
#
_cell.length_a   1.000
_cell.length_b   1.000
_cell.length_c   1.000
_cell.angle_alpha   90.00
_cell.angle_beta   90.00
_cell.angle_gamma   90.00
#
_symmetry.space_group_name_H-M   'P 1'
#
loop_
_entity.id
_entity.type
_entity.pdbx_description
1 polymer ?
#
loop_
_entity_poly.entity_id
_entity_poly.type
_entity_poly.pdbx_seq_one_letter_code
_entity_poly.pdbx_strand_id
1 'polypeptide(L)'
;PPYPNPTRGAVHLRFQLPSKGRYRLAVLNSLGQVAALFEKEVPGLGWEEVVWEGPEGGGLYFVRLLWTDGRRSVFSTQSFLRLE
;
A
#
# COMPACT_ATOMS: atom_id res chain seq x y z
N PRO A 1 0.46 -5.63 6.26
CA PRO A 1 0.48 -6.53 5.09
C PRO A 1 -0.88 -6.49 4.39
N PRO A 2 -0.98 -6.80 3.10
CA PRO A 2 -2.27 -6.92 2.42
C PRO A 2 -3.13 -8.03 3.04
N TYR A 3 -4.38 -7.71 3.37
CA TYR A 3 -5.34 -8.66 3.92
C TYR A 3 -6.77 -8.35 3.44
N PRO A 4 -7.59 -9.35 3.06
CA PRO A 4 -7.21 -10.74 2.87
C PRO A 4 -6.26 -10.89 1.66
N ASN A 5 -5.48 -11.97 1.65
CA ASN A 5 -4.65 -12.35 0.51
C ASN A 5 -4.66 -13.89 0.37
N PRO A 6 -5.23 -14.47 -0.70
CA PRO A 6 -5.88 -13.77 -1.83
C PRO A 6 -7.15 -12.99 -1.44
N THR A 7 -7.55 -12.00 -2.27
CA THR A 7 -8.81 -11.24 -2.10
C THR A 7 -9.71 -11.35 -3.33
N ARG A 8 -11.03 -11.28 -3.15
CA ARG A 8 -12.05 -11.13 -4.23
C ARG A 8 -12.62 -9.71 -4.32
N GLY A 9 -12.19 -8.80 -3.45
CA GLY A 9 -12.74 -7.44 -3.36
C GLY A 9 -11.76 -6.51 -2.66
N ALA A 10 -12.27 -5.66 -1.78
CA ALA A 10 -11.45 -4.78 -0.96
C ALA A 10 -10.23 -5.50 -0.35
N VAL A 11 -9.06 -4.85 -0.43
CA VAL A 11 -7.88 -5.25 0.32
C VAL A 11 -7.52 -4.16 1.32
N HIS A 12 -7.26 -4.57 2.54
CA HIS A 12 -6.79 -3.74 3.63
C HIS A 12 -5.26 -3.72 3.63
N LEU A 13 -4.70 -2.55 3.37
CA LEU A 13 -3.27 -2.30 3.36
C LEU A 13 -2.87 -1.62 4.66
N ARG A 14 -2.53 -2.43 5.67
CA ARG A 14 -2.12 -1.96 7.00
C ARG A 14 -0.61 -1.89 7.13
N PHE A 15 -0.10 -0.76 7.63
CA PHE A 15 1.33 -0.54 7.86
C PHE A 15 1.56 0.37 9.06
N GLN A 16 2.71 0.20 9.71
CA GLN A 16 3.13 1.04 10.82
C GLN A 16 4.21 2.01 10.36
N LEU A 17 4.08 3.27 10.74
CA LEU A 17 5.06 4.31 10.44
C LEU A 17 5.84 4.64 11.72
N PRO A 18 7.17 4.78 11.65
CA PRO A 18 8.04 4.88 12.84
C PRO A 18 7.97 6.24 13.54
N SER A 19 7.51 7.29 12.84
CA SER A 19 7.35 8.64 13.39
C SER A 19 6.52 9.51 12.42
N LYS A 20 6.36 10.80 12.77
CA LYS A 20 5.75 11.80 11.90
C LYS A 20 6.49 11.91 10.56
N GLY A 21 5.75 12.17 9.50
CA GLY A 21 6.33 12.28 8.16
C GLY A 21 5.27 12.21 7.08
N ARG A 22 5.70 11.89 5.86
CA ARG A 22 4.82 11.67 4.72
C ARG A 22 5.00 10.25 4.20
N TYR A 23 3.90 9.59 3.87
CA TYR A 23 3.96 8.33 3.13
C TYR A 23 3.38 8.47 1.72
N ARG A 24 3.89 7.61 0.84
CA ARG A 24 3.38 7.31 -0.49
C ARG A 24 3.20 5.81 -0.60
N LEU A 25 1.96 5.36 -0.76
CA LEU A 25 1.60 3.96 -0.96
C LEU A 25 1.11 3.78 -2.40
N ALA A 26 1.88 3.06 -3.22
CA ALA A 26 1.51 2.75 -4.58
C ALA A 26 1.05 1.29 -4.69
N VAL A 27 -0.09 1.06 -5.33
CA VAL A 27 -0.51 -0.26 -5.81
C VAL A 27 -0.11 -0.37 -7.28
N LEU A 28 0.65 -1.40 -7.61
CA LEU A 28 1.23 -1.63 -8.93
C LEU A 28 0.68 -2.94 -9.50
N ASN A 29 0.35 -2.96 -10.79
CA ASN A 29 0.04 -4.21 -11.48
C ASN A 29 1.33 -5.00 -11.79
N SER A 30 1.19 -6.18 -12.40
CA SER A 30 2.32 -7.04 -12.79
C SER A 30 3.28 -6.42 -13.81
N LEU A 31 2.83 -5.39 -14.55
CA LEU A 31 3.65 -4.61 -15.48
C LEU A 31 4.40 -3.46 -14.78
N GLY A 32 4.24 -3.29 -13.47
CA GLY A 32 4.83 -2.18 -12.71
C GLY A 32 4.11 -0.84 -12.91
N GLN A 33 2.93 -0.83 -13.52
CA GLN A 33 2.13 0.38 -13.70
C GLN A 33 1.33 0.69 -12.44
N VAL A 34 1.19 1.98 -12.11
CA VAL A 34 0.44 2.45 -10.94
C VAL A 34 -1.06 2.28 -11.17
N ALA A 35 -1.67 1.35 -10.43
CA ALA A 35 -3.12 1.14 -10.40
C ALA A 35 -3.81 2.05 -9.37
N ALA A 36 -3.11 2.40 -8.29
CA ALA A 36 -3.58 3.38 -7.31
C ALA A 36 -2.40 4.03 -6.57
N LEU A 37 -2.60 5.25 -6.10
CA LEU A 37 -1.63 6.01 -5.34
C LEU A 37 -2.32 6.70 -4.17
N PHE A 38 -1.78 6.49 -2.96
CA PHE A 38 -2.23 7.13 -1.75
C PHE A 38 -1.08 7.91 -1.12
N GLU A 39 -1.32 9.18 -0.81
CA GLU A 39 -0.33 10.05 -0.18
C GLU A 39 -0.95 10.79 0.98
N LYS A 40 -0.25 10.82 2.11
CA LYS A 40 -0.73 11.48 3.33
C LYS A 40 0.44 11.87 4.22
N GLU A 41 0.31 13.03 4.83
CA GLU A 41 1.15 13.43 5.97
C GLU A 41 0.55 12.87 7.26
N VAL A 42 1.40 12.25 8.08
CA VAL A 42 1.03 11.67 9.36
C VAL A 42 1.68 12.45 10.50
N PRO A 43 0.92 12.82 11.54
CA PRO A 43 1.41 13.68 12.62
C PRO A 43 2.34 12.95 13.61
N GLY A 44 2.43 11.62 13.56
CA GLY A 44 3.19 10.83 14.54
C GLY A 44 3.28 9.35 14.23
N LEU A 45 3.86 8.61 15.18
CA LEU A 45 3.93 7.15 15.20
C LEU A 45 2.50 6.56 15.21
N GLY A 46 2.26 5.51 14.44
CA GLY A 46 0.98 4.82 14.48
C GLY A 46 0.76 3.82 13.36
N TRP A 47 -0.40 3.20 13.40
CA TRP A 47 -0.92 2.36 12.33
C TRP A 47 -1.71 3.21 11.35
N GLU A 48 -1.46 3.00 10.07
CA GLU A 48 -2.27 3.51 8.98
C GLU A 48 -2.93 2.34 8.26
N GLU A 49 -4.11 2.59 7.73
CA GLU A 49 -4.86 1.66 6.91
C GLU A 49 -5.34 2.37 5.65
N VAL A 50 -5.14 1.71 4.52
CA VAL A 50 -5.71 2.10 3.23
C VAL A 50 -6.55 0.93 2.74
N VAL A 51 -7.79 1.20 2.34
CA VAL A 51 -8.66 0.22 1.69
C VAL A 51 -8.59 0.47 0.19
N TRP A 52 -8.25 -0.58 -0.57
CA TRP A 52 -8.21 -0.51 -2.03
C TRP A 52 -9.21 -1.51 -2.61
N GLU A 53 -10.20 -0.99 -3.34
CA GLU A 53 -11.25 -1.79 -3.96
C GLU A 53 -10.80 -2.49 -5.24
N GLY A 54 -9.82 -1.92 -5.97
CA GLY A 54 -9.25 -2.48 -7.20
C GLY A 54 -10.22 -2.59 -8.39
N PRO A 55 -9.71 -2.89 -9.59
CA PRO A 55 -10.54 -3.11 -10.78
C PRO A 55 -11.25 -4.47 -10.76
N GLU A 56 -12.23 -4.68 -11.65
CA GLU A 56 -13.02 -5.93 -11.80
C GLU A 56 -12.22 -7.13 -12.40
N GLY A 57 -10.89 -7.09 -12.39
CA GLY A 57 -10.03 -8.16 -12.92
C GLY A 57 -9.10 -8.75 -11.86
N GLY A 58 -8.91 -10.06 -11.92
CA GLY A 58 -7.93 -10.78 -11.11
C GLY A 58 -6.49 -10.48 -11.56
N GLY A 59 -5.52 -10.73 -10.68
CA GLY A 59 -4.12 -10.57 -11.00
C GLY A 59 -3.21 -10.43 -9.79
N LEU A 60 -1.90 -10.53 -10.05
CA LEU A 60 -0.86 -10.24 -9.07
C LEU A 60 -0.62 -8.72 -9.00
N TYR A 61 -0.69 -8.19 -7.79
CA TYR A 61 -0.41 -6.78 -7.51
C TYR A 61 0.71 -6.65 -6.49
N PHE A 62 1.41 -5.51 -6.56
CA PHE A 62 2.46 -5.14 -5.62
C PHE A 62 2.08 -3.85 -4.91
N VAL A 63 2.35 -3.79 -3.62
CA VAL A 63 2.16 -2.63 -2.77
C VAL A 63 3.54 -2.11 -2.39
N ARG A 64 3.85 -0.89 -2.82
CA ARG A 64 5.10 -0.21 -2.47
C ARG A 64 4.80 0.94 -1.54
N LEU A 65 5.25 0.80 -0.29
CA LEU A 65 5.24 1.88 0.69
C LEU A 65 6.59 2.59 0.68
N LEU A 66 6.55 3.91 0.53
CA LEU A 66 7.64 4.82 0.83
C LEU A 66 7.19 5.74 1.96
N TRP A 67 7.99 5.83 3.01
CA TRP A 67 7.79 6.82 4.08
C TRP A 67 9.04 7.66 4.25
N THR A 68 8.89 8.95 4.54
CA THR A 68 9.99 9.85 4.89
C THR A 68 9.60 10.89 5.93
N ASP A 69 10.52 11.20 6.84
CA ASP A 69 10.44 12.32 7.79
C ASP A 69 11.29 13.53 7.39
N GLY A 70 11.81 13.54 6.16
CA GLY A 70 12.75 14.54 5.64
C GLY A 70 14.22 14.26 5.99
N ARG A 71 14.53 13.28 6.84
CA ARG A 71 15.90 12.85 7.19
C ARG A 71 16.15 11.39 6.85
N ARG A 72 15.13 10.55 6.96
CA ARG A 72 15.16 9.12 6.72
C ARG A 72 14.10 8.78 5.68
N SER A 73 14.35 7.70 4.95
CA SER A 73 13.38 7.08 4.08
C SER A 73 13.33 5.59 4.34
N VAL A 74 12.12 5.04 4.44
CA VAL A 74 11.88 3.60 4.57
C VAL A 74 11.05 3.14 3.38
N PHE A 75 11.43 2.00 2.83
CA PHE A 75 10.73 1.36 1.72
C PHE A 75 10.28 -0.04 2.15
N SER A 76 9.05 -0.40 1.81
CA SER A 76 8.54 -1.77 1.96
C SER A 76 7.79 -2.14 0.70
N THR A 77 8.00 -3.36 0.21
CA THR A 77 7.25 -3.91 -0.92
C THR A 77 6.64 -5.24 -0.51
N GLN A 78 5.36 -5.42 -0.83
CA GLN A 78 4.63 -6.66 -0.58
C GLN A 78 3.78 -6.98 -1.81
N SER A 79 3.46 -8.25 -2.03
CA SER A 79 2.59 -8.68 -3.12
C SER A 79 1.30 -9.28 -2.59
N PHE A 80 0.23 -9.21 -3.38
CA PHE A 80 -1.01 -9.92 -3.10
C PHE A 80 -1.70 -10.34 -4.39
N LEU A 81 -2.50 -11.40 -4.29
CA LEU A 81 -3.27 -11.93 -5.39
C LEU A 81 -4.72 -11.44 -5.27
N ARG A 82 -5.21 -10.79 -6.32
CA ARG A 82 -6.63 -10.51 -6.52
C ARG A 82 -7.22 -11.60 -7.39
N LEU A 83 -8.36 -12.11 -6.99
CA LEU A 83 -9.17 -13.08 -7.72
C LEU A 83 -10.27 -12.33 -8.47
N GLU A 84 -10.72 -12.91 -9.58
CA GLU A 84 -11.97 -12.53 -10.25
C GLU A 84 -13.20 -12.87 -9.39
#